data_AF-A0A368JJP9-F1
#
_entry.id   AF-A0A368JJP9-F1
#
_cell.length_a   1.000
_cell.length_b   1.000
_cell.length_c   1.000
_cell.angle_alpha   90.00
_cell.angle_beta   90.00
_cell.angle_gamma   90.00
#
_symmetry.space_group_name_H-M   'P 1'
#
loop_
_entity.id
_entity.type
_entity.pdbx_description
1 polymer ?
#
loop_
_entity_poly.entity_id
_entity_poly.type
_entity_poly.pdbx_seq_one_letter_code
_entity_poly.pdbx_strand_id
1 'polypeptide(L)'
;MAVLMKMGMLRFVLTTNFDRLIEDAAAMVYESTAKLHIASIDNNYQGLHYIQDQKTPALLKLHGDFHSLFMKNTVEELRQQDEKLRLAFKNACENYGFAFIGYSGRDNSIMKVIEESLEMTSTFPAGLFWFVRRGNSVAANVASILEKASTKGIPAYLVEIESFEECFSSILKFLPNVPEDAKKLLETSNRRLVHQPVANKGKQTPILRLNALEIKDYPSVARLIECDCGNTKEILEAVKEAKANLLCIRKQQGIVGFGDDREFDRVFPKNRKSIYTIEEKHFSFDDSSIKNLVTEALLNALTRKRPLRWMRKRSDYYIVLNPRQLNHPELLPLNTLTYTSYNKPVKHTTNGYVPNTHLLWVDALHVTITRKSSSIYLMLEPTIRVAKNADPELRFKSAAFVEYATPNWAIYTD
;
A
#
# COMPACT_ATOMS: atom_id res chain seq x y z
N MET A 1 -9.01 3.68 -15.48
CA MET A 1 -10.06 4.72 -15.57
C MET A 1 -10.22 5.27 -17.00
N ALA A 2 -9.23 5.94 -17.60
CA ALA A 2 -9.35 6.52 -18.94
C ALA A 2 -9.77 5.52 -20.03
N VAL A 3 -9.33 4.26 -19.95
CA VAL A 3 -9.81 3.18 -20.83
C VAL A 3 -11.32 2.96 -20.72
N LEU A 4 -11.87 2.99 -19.49
CA LEU A 4 -13.31 2.87 -19.27
C LEU A 4 -14.10 4.06 -19.84
N MET A 5 -13.50 5.26 -19.82
CA MET A 5 -14.07 6.43 -20.49
C MET A 5 -14.11 6.22 -22.00
N LYS A 6 -13.03 5.72 -22.61
CA LYS A 6 -12.96 5.45 -24.06
C LYS A 6 -13.97 4.38 -24.48
N MET A 7 -14.26 3.43 -23.61
CA MET A 7 -15.29 2.40 -23.80
C MET A 7 -16.72 2.90 -23.54
N GLY A 8 -16.92 4.17 -23.13
CA GLY A 8 -18.23 4.74 -22.82
C GLY A 8 -18.85 4.22 -21.51
N MET A 9 -18.11 3.44 -20.72
CA MET A 9 -18.59 2.85 -19.46
C MET A 9 -18.45 3.81 -18.28
N LEU A 10 -17.53 4.77 -18.36
CA LEU A 10 -17.35 5.84 -17.39
C LEU A 10 -17.66 7.18 -18.05
N ARG A 11 -18.86 7.69 -17.80
CA ARG A 11 -19.40 8.90 -18.45
C ARG A 11 -18.87 10.18 -17.81
N PHE A 12 -18.91 10.24 -16.48
CA PHE A 12 -18.54 11.42 -15.70
C PHE A 12 -17.57 11.00 -14.59
N VAL A 13 -16.56 11.84 -14.36
CA VAL A 13 -15.67 11.72 -13.21
C VAL A 13 -15.72 13.01 -12.43
N LEU A 14 -16.07 12.89 -11.15
CA LEU A 14 -16.05 14.00 -10.22
C LEU A 14 -14.86 13.78 -9.28
N THR A 15 -14.02 14.80 -9.11
CA THR A 15 -12.84 14.70 -8.25
C THR A 15 -12.71 15.93 -7.37
N THR A 16 -12.29 15.70 -6.13
CA THR A 16 -11.86 16.76 -5.19
C THR A 16 -10.36 17.04 -5.32
N ASN A 17 -9.62 16.24 -6.08
CA ASN A 17 -8.18 16.43 -6.25
C ASN A 17 -7.90 17.52 -7.29
N PHE A 18 -6.83 18.27 -7.04
CA PHE A 18 -6.36 19.36 -7.89
C PHE A 18 -5.44 18.87 -9.04
N ASP A 19 -4.87 17.68 -8.91
CA ASP A 19 -3.91 17.12 -9.86
C ASP A 19 -4.49 16.90 -11.26
N ARG A 20 -3.61 16.68 -12.24
CA ARG A 20 -3.96 16.46 -13.66
C ARG A 20 -3.90 15.00 -14.09
N LEU A 21 -3.88 14.06 -13.14
CA LEU A 21 -3.61 12.64 -13.44
C LEU A 21 -4.69 12.03 -14.34
N ILE A 22 -5.94 12.47 -14.20
CA ILE A 22 -7.06 11.97 -15.02
C ILE A 22 -6.94 12.54 -16.44
N GLU A 23 -6.60 13.81 -16.58
CA GLU A 23 -6.39 14.47 -17.86
C GLU A 23 -5.22 13.87 -18.62
N ASP A 24 -4.09 13.63 -17.96
CA ASP A 24 -2.91 13.02 -18.56
C ASP A 24 -3.20 11.59 -19.00
N ALA A 25 -3.91 10.81 -18.17
CA ALA A 25 -4.34 9.46 -18.52
C ALA A 25 -5.32 9.45 -19.71
N ALA A 26 -6.24 10.42 -19.77
CA ALA A 26 -7.14 10.58 -20.90
C ALA A 26 -6.36 10.95 -22.17
N ALA A 27 -5.43 11.90 -22.10
CA ALA A 27 -4.60 12.31 -23.23
C ALA A 27 -3.78 11.14 -23.79
N MET A 28 -3.25 10.27 -22.93
CA MET A 28 -2.57 9.05 -23.35
C MET A 28 -3.50 8.07 -24.09
N VAL A 29 -4.73 7.87 -23.61
CA VAL A 29 -5.68 6.89 -24.18
C VAL A 29 -6.37 7.39 -25.45
N TYR A 30 -6.60 8.70 -25.55
CA TYR A 30 -7.26 9.35 -26.68
C TYR A 30 -6.29 9.89 -27.73
N GLU A 31 -4.97 9.80 -27.46
CA GLU A 31 -3.89 10.40 -28.26
C GLU A 31 -4.10 11.89 -28.53
N SER A 32 -4.91 12.54 -27.71
CA SER A 32 -5.30 13.94 -27.82
C SER A 32 -5.87 14.44 -26.50
N THR A 33 -5.68 15.72 -26.22
CA THR A 33 -6.29 16.40 -25.07
C THR A 33 -7.73 16.86 -25.34
N ALA A 34 -8.20 16.77 -26.59
CA ALA A 34 -9.44 17.40 -27.05
C ALA A 34 -10.72 16.62 -26.73
N LYS A 35 -10.62 15.33 -26.34
CA LYS A 35 -11.79 14.45 -26.17
C LYS A 35 -12.35 14.40 -24.75
N LEU A 36 -11.68 14.99 -23.76
CA LEU A 36 -12.16 15.07 -22.38
C LEU A 36 -12.72 16.48 -22.13
N HIS A 37 -14.01 16.56 -21.81
CA HIS A 37 -14.63 17.81 -21.39
C HIS A 37 -14.27 18.09 -19.93
N ILE A 38 -13.68 19.24 -19.62
CA ILE A 38 -13.18 19.54 -18.27
C ILE A 38 -13.90 20.77 -17.73
N ALA A 39 -14.56 20.59 -16.60
CA ALA A 39 -15.12 21.67 -15.79
C ALA A 39 -14.33 21.79 -14.49
N SER A 40 -13.66 22.92 -14.29
CA SER A 40 -13.01 23.35 -13.06
C SER A 40 -13.67 24.61 -12.52
N ILE A 41 -13.17 25.17 -11.42
CA ILE A 41 -13.66 26.43 -10.86
C ILE A 41 -13.66 27.57 -11.89
N ASP A 42 -12.65 27.62 -12.77
CA ASP A 42 -12.47 28.69 -13.76
C ASP A 42 -13.51 28.66 -14.90
N ASN A 43 -14.15 27.51 -15.14
CA ASN A 43 -15.19 27.35 -16.16
C ASN A 43 -16.39 26.55 -15.66
N ASN A 44 -16.70 26.67 -14.37
CA ASN A 44 -17.68 25.84 -13.66
C ASN A 44 -19.09 25.82 -14.27
N TYR A 45 -19.48 26.88 -14.98
CA TYR A 45 -20.74 26.98 -15.72
C TYR A 45 -20.88 25.87 -16.76
N GLN A 46 -19.77 25.39 -17.31
CA GLN A 46 -19.75 24.27 -18.25
C GLN A 46 -20.09 22.94 -17.59
N GLY A 47 -19.80 22.77 -16.29
CA GLY A 47 -20.03 21.51 -15.58
C GLY A 47 -21.50 21.09 -15.60
N LEU A 48 -22.42 22.05 -15.39
CA LEU A 48 -23.85 21.80 -15.48
C LEU A 48 -24.27 21.42 -16.91
N HIS A 49 -23.76 22.13 -17.92
CA HIS A 49 -24.00 21.81 -19.33
C HIS A 49 -23.48 20.43 -19.71
N TYR A 50 -22.33 19.99 -19.20
CA TYR A 50 -21.80 18.66 -19.50
C TYR A 50 -22.71 17.54 -18.99
N ILE A 51 -23.29 17.72 -17.80
CA ILE A 51 -24.24 16.77 -17.22
C ILE A 51 -25.57 16.80 -17.99
N GLN A 52 -26.14 17.98 -18.23
CA GLN A 52 -27.45 18.15 -18.88
C GLN A 52 -27.43 17.76 -20.37
N ASP A 53 -26.43 18.22 -21.11
CA ASP A 53 -26.26 17.92 -22.54
C ASP A 53 -25.65 16.53 -22.77
N GLN A 54 -25.32 15.80 -21.69
CA GLN A 54 -24.67 14.49 -21.74
C GLN A 54 -23.35 14.47 -22.54
N LYS A 55 -22.54 15.52 -22.43
CA LYS A 55 -21.21 15.60 -23.08
C LYS A 55 -20.22 14.69 -22.36
N THR A 56 -19.90 13.54 -22.93
CA THR A 56 -19.05 12.52 -22.30
C THR A 56 -17.86 12.10 -23.17
N PRO A 57 -16.70 11.77 -22.58
CA PRO A 57 -16.43 11.78 -21.14
C PRO A 57 -16.22 13.21 -20.60
N ALA A 58 -16.66 13.45 -19.37
CA ALA A 58 -16.42 14.71 -18.69
C ALA A 58 -15.80 14.54 -17.30
N LEU A 59 -14.90 15.45 -16.96
CA LEU A 59 -14.22 15.58 -15.68
C LEU A 59 -14.67 16.87 -14.99
N LEU A 60 -15.28 16.74 -13.82
CA LEU A 60 -15.70 17.85 -12.97
C LEU A 60 -14.79 17.90 -11.74
N LYS A 61 -13.99 18.96 -11.61
CA LYS A 61 -13.14 19.23 -10.44
C LYS A 61 -13.92 20.06 -9.44
N LEU A 62 -14.34 19.44 -8.34
CA LEU A 62 -15.24 20.03 -7.35
C LEU A 62 -14.56 21.10 -6.50
N HIS A 63 -13.26 20.97 -6.22
CA HIS A 63 -12.50 21.92 -5.38
C HIS A 63 -11.52 22.84 -6.13
N GLY A 64 -11.52 22.83 -7.47
CA GLY A 64 -10.65 23.70 -8.27
C GLY A 64 -9.23 23.16 -8.49
N ASP A 65 -8.33 24.02 -8.98
CA ASP A 65 -6.88 23.81 -9.17
C ASP A 65 -6.15 24.73 -8.17
N PHE A 66 -5.19 24.23 -7.39
CA PHE A 66 -4.54 25.00 -6.32
C PHE A 66 -3.78 26.22 -6.89
N HIS A 67 -3.50 26.23 -8.19
CA HIS A 67 -2.90 27.38 -8.88
C HIS A 67 -3.85 28.57 -9.12
N SER A 68 -5.18 28.42 -9.00
CA SER A 68 -6.13 29.52 -9.26
C SER A 68 -6.64 30.24 -8.00
N LEU A 69 -6.38 29.71 -6.80
CA LEU A 69 -6.74 30.35 -5.52
C LEU A 69 -6.03 31.69 -5.28
N PHE A 70 -4.92 31.96 -5.98
CA PHE A 70 -4.19 33.23 -5.86
C PHE A 70 -4.66 34.33 -6.83
N MET A 71 -5.65 34.07 -7.69
CA MET A 71 -6.12 35.06 -8.67
C MET A 71 -7.64 35.11 -8.81
N LYS A 72 -8.38 35.54 -7.77
CA LYS A 72 -9.62 36.38 -7.89
C LYS A 72 -10.21 36.76 -6.52
N ASN A 73 -10.86 37.93 -6.48
CA ASN A 73 -10.84 38.89 -5.36
C ASN A 73 -12.22 39.22 -4.73
N THR A 74 -13.25 38.37 -4.79
CA THR A 74 -14.48 38.61 -4.00
C THR A 74 -15.12 37.33 -3.44
N VAL A 75 -15.60 37.39 -2.19
CA VAL A 75 -16.29 36.30 -1.48
C VAL A 75 -17.56 35.85 -2.21
N GLU A 76 -18.22 36.79 -2.89
CA GLU A 76 -19.49 36.53 -3.60
C GLU A 76 -19.30 35.69 -4.87
N GLU A 77 -18.22 35.92 -5.63
CA GLU A 77 -17.89 35.12 -6.81
C GLU A 77 -17.58 33.67 -6.44
N LEU A 78 -16.83 33.45 -5.34
CA LEU A 78 -16.55 32.11 -4.83
C LEU A 78 -17.83 31.37 -4.42
N ARG A 79 -18.77 32.06 -3.76
CA ARG A 79 -20.04 31.48 -3.33
C ARG A 79 -20.94 31.09 -4.51
N GLN A 80 -21.08 31.97 -5.51
CA GLN A 80 -21.85 31.66 -6.72
C GLN A 80 -21.23 30.51 -7.51
N GLN A 81 -19.90 30.39 -7.47
CA GLN A 81 -19.21 29.31 -8.15
C GLN A 81 -19.42 27.94 -7.49
N ASP A 82 -19.40 27.90 -6.16
CA ASP A 82 -19.72 26.72 -5.35
C ASP A 82 -21.16 26.23 -5.61
N GLU A 83 -22.13 27.16 -5.68
CA GLU A 83 -23.54 26.83 -5.95
C GLU A 83 -23.76 26.14 -7.30
N LYS A 84 -23.06 26.56 -8.36
CA LYS A 84 -23.17 25.95 -9.69
C LYS A 84 -22.58 24.55 -9.75
N LEU A 85 -21.41 24.33 -9.14
CA LEU A 85 -20.78 23.00 -9.08
C LEU A 85 -21.62 22.04 -8.25
N ARG A 86 -22.18 22.53 -7.15
CA ARG A 86 -23.14 21.78 -6.32
C ARG A 86 -24.40 21.39 -7.09
N LEU A 87 -24.93 22.31 -7.90
CA LEU A 87 -26.09 22.01 -8.76
C LEU A 87 -25.74 20.96 -9.82
N ALA A 88 -24.54 21.05 -10.44
CA ALA A 88 -24.06 20.05 -11.39
C ALA A 88 -23.91 18.67 -10.73
N PHE A 89 -23.34 18.60 -9.52
CA PHE A 89 -23.21 17.37 -8.76
C PHE A 89 -24.59 16.78 -8.39
N LYS A 90 -25.53 17.62 -7.93
CA LYS A 90 -26.90 17.18 -7.64
C LYS A 90 -27.61 16.62 -8.87
N ASN A 91 -27.51 17.28 -10.02
CA ASN A 91 -28.03 16.76 -11.30
C ASN A 91 -27.36 15.43 -11.69
N ALA A 92 -26.07 15.27 -11.43
CA ALA A 92 -25.40 14.00 -11.68
C ALA A 92 -25.98 12.89 -10.80
N CYS A 93 -26.18 13.14 -9.50
CA CYS A 93 -26.80 12.18 -8.58
C CYS A 93 -28.22 11.78 -9.00
N GLU A 94 -29.01 12.69 -9.57
CA GLU A 94 -30.37 12.42 -10.03
C GLU A 94 -30.41 11.47 -11.25
N ASN A 95 -29.42 11.59 -12.15
CA ASN A 95 -29.44 10.92 -13.45
C ASN A 95 -28.54 9.68 -13.56
N TYR A 96 -27.61 9.46 -12.62
CA TYR A 96 -26.60 8.40 -12.72
C TYR A 96 -26.40 7.65 -11.41
N GLY A 97 -26.02 6.37 -11.49
CA GLY A 97 -25.43 5.67 -10.35
C GLY A 97 -24.00 6.16 -10.06
N PHE A 98 -23.57 6.01 -8.82
CA PHE A 98 -22.30 6.55 -8.35
C PHE A 98 -21.39 5.49 -7.76
N ALA A 99 -20.10 5.61 -8.05
CA ALA A 99 -19.03 4.83 -7.44
C ALA A 99 -18.04 5.78 -6.75
N PHE A 100 -18.05 5.79 -5.42
CA PHE A 100 -17.10 6.57 -4.61
C PHE A 100 -15.86 5.71 -4.33
N ILE A 101 -14.72 6.05 -4.93
CA ILE A 101 -13.46 5.30 -4.81
C ILE A 101 -12.35 6.24 -4.34
N GLY A 102 -11.64 5.85 -3.28
CA GLY A 102 -10.56 6.68 -2.71
C GLY A 102 -11.05 7.90 -1.92
N TYR A 103 -12.35 7.97 -1.62
CA TYR A 103 -12.97 9.07 -0.89
C TYR A 103 -13.43 8.61 0.51
N SER A 104 -12.95 9.28 1.55
CA SER A 104 -13.22 8.87 2.94
C SER A 104 -14.54 9.39 3.51
N GLY A 105 -15.25 10.26 2.79
CA GLY A 105 -16.46 10.92 3.30
C GLY A 105 -16.18 11.97 4.38
N ARG A 106 -14.97 12.50 4.50
CA ARG A 106 -14.63 13.50 5.53
C ARG A 106 -14.97 14.94 5.14
N ASP A 107 -15.20 15.19 3.86
CA ASP A 107 -15.51 16.53 3.38
C ASP A 107 -17.01 16.81 3.56
N ASN A 108 -17.33 17.65 4.54
CA ASN A 108 -18.71 18.01 4.87
C ASN A 108 -19.43 18.70 3.71
N SER A 109 -18.72 19.44 2.85
CA SER A 109 -19.35 20.13 1.71
C SER A 109 -19.94 19.10 0.73
N ILE A 110 -19.14 18.12 0.33
CA ILE A 110 -19.52 17.03 -0.57
C ILE A 110 -20.57 16.13 0.09
N MET A 111 -20.38 15.75 1.35
CA MET A 111 -21.32 14.87 2.06
C MET A 111 -22.70 15.51 2.19
N LYS A 112 -22.77 16.83 2.42
CA LYS A 112 -24.03 17.56 2.45
C LYS A 112 -24.77 17.52 1.11
N VAL A 113 -24.06 17.61 -0.02
CA VAL A 113 -24.70 17.46 -1.35
C VAL A 113 -25.27 16.06 -1.54
N ILE A 114 -24.54 15.03 -1.10
CA ILE A 114 -25.00 13.64 -1.18
C ILE A 114 -26.24 13.45 -0.30
N GLU A 115 -26.22 13.94 0.93
CA GLU A 115 -27.38 13.87 1.84
C GLU A 115 -28.60 14.59 1.26
N GLU A 116 -28.44 15.81 0.76
CA GLU A 116 -29.51 16.54 0.10
C GLU A 116 -30.00 15.86 -1.18
N SER A 117 -29.10 15.16 -1.89
CA SER A 117 -29.48 14.41 -3.09
C SER A 117 -30.39 13.23 -2.75
N LEU A 118 -30.25 12.62 -1.57
CA LEU A 118 -31.12 11.53 -1.14
C LEU A 118 -32.56 12.01 -0.90
N GLU A 119 -32.81 13.30 -0.68
CA GLU A 119 -34.15 13.87 -0.52
C GLU A 119 -34.87 14.16 -1.84
N MET A 120 -34.21 13.93 -2.99
CA MET A 120 -34.85 14.04 -4.29
C MET A 120 -35.75 12.84 -4.60
N THR A 121 -36.66 13.01 -5.56
CA THR A 121 -37.60 11.96 -5.99
C THR A 121 -36.94 10.82 -6.75
N SER A 122 -35.87 11.11 -7.49
CA SER A 122 -35.05 10.13 -8.20
C SER A 122 -33.58 10.40 -7.90
N THR A 123 -32.89 9.45 -7.28
CA THR A 123 -31.47 9.58 -6.92
C THR A 123 -30.77 8.25 -7.11
N PHE A 124 -29.57 8.30 -7.68
CA PHE A 124 -28.71 7.15 -7.94
C PHE A 124 -29.44 6.01 -8.66
N PRO A 125 -30.02 6.24 -9.86
CA PRO A 125 -30.86 5.24 -10.55
C PRO A 125 -30.14 3.92 -10.85
N ALA A 126 -28.80 3.91 -10.97
CA ALA A 126 -27.99 2.70 -11.14
C ALA A 126 -27.29 2.23 -9.86
N GLY A 127 -27.71 2.75 -8.70
CA GLY A 127 -27.18 2.41 -7.38
C GLY A 127 -26.01 3.28 -6.91
N LEU A 128 -25.70 3.12 -5.63
CA LEU A 128 -24.65 3.81 -4.90
C LEU A 128 -23.62 2.79 -4.41
N PHE A 129 -22.40 2.87 -4.91
CA PHE A 129 -21.30 1.99 -4.54
C PHE A 129 -20.23 2.79 -3.81
N TRP A 130 -19.89 2.38 -2.60
CA TRP A 130 -18.84 2.99 -1.81
C TRP A 130 -17.68 2.03 -1.62
N PHE A 131 -16.53 2.36 -2.19
CA PHE A 131 -15.36 1.50 -2.15
C PHE A 131 -14.46 1.89 -0.98
N VAL A 132 -14.18 0.92 -0.11
CA VAL A 132 -13.33 1.09 1.07
C VAL A 132 -12.12 0.17 0.98
N ARG A 133 -10.95 0.66 1.41
CA ARG A 133 -9.76 -0.18 1.45
C ARG A 133 -9.93 -1.26 2.53
N ARG A 134 -9.57 -2.50 2.23
CA ARG A 134 -9.61 -3.61 3.19
C ARG A 134 -8.84 -3.24 4.47
N GLY A 135 -9.50 -3.44 5.62
CA GLY A 135 -8.94 -3.11 6.93
C GLY A 135 -9.14 -1.66 7.39
N ASN A 136 -9.69 -0.77 6.55
CA ASN A 136 -10.06 0.58 6.97
C ASN A 136 -11.49 0.60 7.53
N SER A 137 -11.71 1.40 8.57
CA SER A 137 -13.05 1.68 9.06
C SER A 137 -13.79 2.65 8.13
N VAL A 138 -15.09 2.44 8.00
CA VAL A 138 -15.99 3.36 7.29
C VAL A 138 -16.39 4.48 8.24
N ALA A 139 -16.41 5.73 7.74
CA ALA A 139 -16.85 6.87 8.53
C ALA A 139 -18.35 6.77 8.84
N ALA A 140 -18.76 7.19 10.04
CA ALA A 140 -20.14 7.05 10.51
C ALA A 140 -21.16 7.74 9.60
N ASN A 141 -20.80 8.89 9.02
CA ASN A 141 -21.63 9.61 8.06
C ASN A 141 -21.81 8.83 6.74
N VAL A 142 -20.77 8.16 6.25
CA VAL A 142 -20.87 7.28 5.06
C VAL A 142 -21.81 6.10 5.34
N ALA A 143 -21.65 5.45 6.50
CA ALA A 143 -22.54 4.36 6.90
C ALA A 143 -24.00 4.83 6.96
N SER A 144 -24.25 6.02 7.54
CA SER A 144 -25.59 6.62 7.59
C SER A 144 -26.16 6.93 6.20
N ILE A 145 -25.34 7.43 5.27
CA ILE A 145 -25.77 7.70 3.88
C ILE A 145 -26.17 6.40 3.17
N LEU A 146 -25.38 5.34 3.30
CA LEU A 146 -25.67 4.04 2.68
C LEU A 146 -26.96 3.44 3.25
N GLU A 147 -27.17 3.55 4.57
CA GLU A 147 -28.39 3.09 5.24
C GLU A 147 -29.63 3.89 4.81
N LYS A 148 -29.52 5.22 4.75
CA LYS A 148 -30.59 6.10 4.24
C LYS A 148 -30.94 5.76 2.79
N ALA A 149 -29.94 5.58 1.94
CA ALA A 149 -30.13 5.20 0.53
C ALA A 149 -30.87 3.85 0.42
N SER A 150 -30.42 2.84 1.17
CA SER A 150 -31.05 1.52 1.22
C SER A 150 -32.50 1.59 1.71
N THR A 151 -32.80 2.43 2.70
CA THR A 151 -34.16 2.62 3.25
C THR A 151 -35.10 3.24 2.22
N LYS A 152 -34.59 4.08 1.32
CA LYS A 152 -35.34 4.65 0.19
C LYS A 152 -35.43 3.72 -1.03
N GLY A 153 -34.95 2.47 -0.91
CA GLY A 153 -34.98 1.48 -1.98
C GLY A 153 -33.89 1.66 -3.05
N ILE A 154 -32.90 2.53 -2.81
CA ILE A 154 -31.75 2.70 -3.70
C ILE A 154 -30.75 1.57 -3.44
N PRO A 155 -30.31 0.79 -4.45
CA PRO A 155 -29.27 -0.22 -4.26
C PRO A 155 -27.99 0.43 -3.75
N ALA A 156 -27.60 0.14 -2.51
CA ALA A 156 -26.47 0.76 -1.84
C ALA A 156 -25.49 -0.32 -1.36
N TYR A 157 -24.23 -0.24 -1.79
CA TYR A 157 -23.22 -1.27 -1.53
C TYR A 157 -21.95 -0.66 -0.97
N LEU A 158 -21.45 -1.26 0.12
CA LEU A 158 -20.10 -1.05 0.59
C LEU A 158 -19.21 -2.16 -0.01
N VAL A 159 -18.20 -1.78 -0.79
CA VAL A 159 -17.32 -2.70 -1.52
C VAL A 159 -15.91 -2.61 -0.99
N GLU A 160 -15.36 -3.71 -0.48
CA GLU A 160 -13.97 -3.76 -0.04
C GLU A 160 -13.01 -3.95 -1.22
N ILE A 161 -11.93 -3.17 -1.24
CA ILE A 161 -10.86 -3.25 -2.25
C ILE A 161 -9.48 -3.23 -1.58
N GLU A 162 -8.49 -3.87 -2.19
CA GLU A 162 -7.10 -3.84 -1.69
C GLU A 162 -6.41 -2.51 -1.99
N SER A 163 -6.57 -2.04 -3.22
CA SER A 163 -6.03 -0.78 -3.73
C SER A 163 -6.89 -0.23 -4.88
N PHE A 164 -6.66 1.03 -5.22
CA PHE A 164 -7.31 1.68 -6.35
C PHE A 164 -6.95 0.98 -7.67
N GLU A 165 -5.67 0.67 -7.85
CA GLU A 165 -5.10 0.00 -9.01
C GLU A 165 -5.68 -1.41 -9.18
N GLU A 166 -5.75 -2.19 -8.10
CA GLU A 166 -6.31 -3.55 -8.14
C GLU A 166 -7.81 -3.55 -8.42
N CYS A 167 -8.55 -2.56 -7.90
CA CYS A 167 -9.97 -2.38 -8.21
C CYS A 167 -10.19 -2.21 -9.71
N PHE A 168 -9.52 -1.24 -10.34
CA PHE A 168 -9.67 -0.99 -11.78
C PHE A 168 -9.11 -2.14 -12.63
N SER A 169 -8.01 -2.78 -12.21
CA SER A 169 -7.49 -3.98 -12.87
C SER A 169 -8.50 -5.12 -12.84
N SER A 170 -9.18 -5.31 -11.70
CA SER A 170 -10.24 -6.33 -11.56
C SER A 170 -11.43 -6.01 -12.43
N ILE A 171 -11.92 -4.75 -12.43
CA ILE A 171 -13.02 -4.30 -13.31
C ILE A 171 -12.67 -4.63 -14.77
N LEU A 172 -11.48 -4.25 -15.24
CA LEU A 172 -11.06 -4.50 -16.62
C LEU A 172 -11.01 -5.98 -17.00
N LYS A 173 -10.67 -6.87 -16.06
CA LYS A 173 -10.66 -8.33 -16.30
C LYS A 173 -12.05 -8.92 -16.52
N PHE A 174 -13.08 -8.33 -15.91
CA PHE A 174 -14.47 -8.78 -16.05
C PHE A 174 -15.20 -8.13 -17.22
N LEU A 175 -14.60 -7.14 -17.88
CA LEU A 175 -15.23 -6.48 -19.02
C LEU A 175 -15.02 -7.26 -20.32
N PRO A 176 -16.10 -7.55 -21.07
CA PRO A 176 -15.97 -8.11 -22.41
C PRO A 176 -15.37 -7.05 -23.35
N ASN A 177 -14.53 -7.49 -24.29
CA ASN A 177 -14.06 -6.68 -25.43
C ASN A 177 -13.27 -5.41 -25.08
N VAL A 178 -12.38 -5.46 -24.08
CA VAL A 178 -11.40 -4.36 -23.87
C VAL A 178 -10.51 -4.21 -25.10
N PRO A 179 -10.40 -3.01 -25.73
CA PRO A 179 -9.59 -2.78 -26.92
C PRO A 179 -8.11 -3.17 -26.74
N GLU A 180 -7.51 -3.78 -27.76
CA GLU A 180 -6.15 -4.34 -27.67
C GLU A 180 -5.05 -3.26 -27.54
N ASP A 181 -5.27 -2.10 -28.17
CA ASP A 181 -4.45 -0.90 -28.00
C ASP A 181 -4.47 -0.41 -26.55
N ALA A 182 -5.64 -0.43 -25.91
CA ALA A 182 -5.80 -0.04 -24.51
C ALA A 182 -5.09 -1.03 -23.56
N LYS A 183 -5.13 -2.34 -23.85
CA LYS A 183 -4.37 -3.33 -23.07
C LYS A 183 -2.87 -3.08 -23.15
N LYS A 184 -2.33 -2.90 -24.36
CA LYS A 184 -0.90 -2.58 -24.57
C LYS A 184 -0.48 -1.30 -23.85
N LEU A 185 -1.34 -0.27 -23.89
CA LEU A 185 -1.07 0.99 -23.20
C LEU A 185 -1.00 0.80 -21.68
N LEU A 186 -1.90 0.01 -21.09
CA LEU A 186 -1.88 -0.31 -19.65
C LEU A 186 -0.65 -1.13 -19.23
N GLU A 187 -0.18 -2.04 -20.09
CA GLU A 187 1.07 -2.78 -19.85
C GLU A 187 2.31 -1.86 -19.89
N THR A 188 2.27 -0.81 -20.72
CA THR A 188 3.37 0.14 -20.93
C THR A 188 3.39 1.27 -19.89
N SER A 189 2.22 1.77 -19.47
CA SER A 189 2.10 2.89 -18.52
C SER A 189 2.50 2.53 -17.08
N ASN A 190 2.42 1.25 -16.70
CA ASN A 190 2.98 0.72 -15.45
C ASN A 190 4.52 0.84 -15.32
N ARG A 191 5.22 1.44 -16.31
CA ARG A 191 6.68 1.53 -16.38
C ARG A 191 7.28 2.94 -16.43
N ARG A 192 6.58 4.01 -16.05
CA ARG A 192 7.23 5.34 -15.92
C ARG A 192 8.02 5.44 -14.61
N LEU A 193 9.17 4.76 -14.60
CA LEU A 193 10.23 4.97 -13.61
C LEU A 193 10.88 6.32 -13.87
N VAL A 194 10.56 7.33 -13.06
CA VAL A 194 11.39 8.55 -13.01
C VAL A 194 12.68 8.15 -12.31
N HIS A 195 13.76 7.97 -13.08
CA HIS A 195 15.10 7.80 -12.54
C HIS A 195 15.56 9.13 -11.93
N GLN A 196 15.16 9.42 -10.69
CA GLN A 196 15.88 10.41 -9.90
C GLN A 196 17.29 9.86 -9.66
N PRO A 197 18.35 10.61 -10.02
CA PRO A 197 19.71 10.18 -9.72
C PRO A 197 19.88 10.05 -8.21
N VAL A 198 20.38 8.90 -7.77
CA VAL A 198 20.68 8.67 -6.35
C VAL A 198 21.77 9.66 -5.94
N ALA A 199 21.54 10.43 -4.88
CA ALA A 199 22.52 11.39 -4.37
C ALA A 199 23.87 10.69 -4.07
N ASN A 200 24.97 11.37 -4.39
CA ASN A 200 26.30 10.87 -4.10
C ASN A 200 26.48 10.66 -2.58
N LYS A 201 27.26 9.65 -2.20
CA LYS A 201 27.58 9.37 -0.79
C LYS A 201 28.17 10.62 -0.12
N GLY A 202 27.50 11.13 0.91
CA GLY A 202 28.00 12.24 1.72
C GLY A 202 29.31 11.85 2.42
N LYS A 203 30.30 12.76 2.41
CA LYS A 203 31.60 12.59 3.09
C LYS A 203 31.71 13.36 4.40
N GLN A 204 30.77 14.28 4.65
CA GLN A 204 30.75 15.15 5.82
C GLN A 204 29.75 14.65 6.86
N THR A 205 30.12 14.73 8.12
CA THR A 205 29.25 14.41 9.26
C THR A 205 28.31 15.57 9.58
N PRO A 206 27.05 15.33 9.99
CA PRO A 206 26.47 14.01 10.25
C PRO A 206 26.11 13.28 8.95
N ILE A 207 26.59 12.04 8.82
CA ILE A 207 26.25 11.20 7.66
C ILE A 207 24.81 10.74 7.87
N LEU A 208 23.91 11.14 6.99
CA LEU A 208 22.57 10.57 6.93
C LEU A 208 22.69 9.12 6.45
N ARG A 209 22.61 8.17 7.38
CA ARG A 209 22.63 6.74 7.02
C ARG A 209 21.27 6.37 6.47
N LEU A 210 21.16 6.28 5.15
CA LEU A 210 19.98 5.71 4.51
C LEU A 210 19.88 4.24 4.91
N ASN A 211 18.70 3.86 5.40
CA ASN A 211 18.34 2.50 5.78
C ASN A 211 18.15 1.56 4.58
N ALA A 212 18.56 1.98 3.38
CA ALA A 212 18.43 1.24 2.14
C ALA A 212 19.81 0.74 1.69
N LEU A 213 20.07 -0.56 1.79
CA LEU A 213 21.29 -1.19 1.32
C LEU A 213 21.03 -1.89 -0.01
N GLU A 214 21.76 -1.53 -1.05
CA GLU A 214 21.63 -2.20 -2.35
C GLU A 214 22.13 -3.66 -2.25
N ILE A 215 21.28 -4.60 -2.66
CA ILE A 215 21.61 -6.01 -2.79
C ILE A 215 22.32 -6.20 -4.13
N LYS A 216 23.63 -6.39 -4.08
CA LYS A 216 24.48 -6.56 -5.27
C LYS A 216 24.37 -7.94 -5.90
N ASP A 217 24.08 -8.95 -5.09
CA ASP A 217 23.94 -10.33 -5.53
C ASP A 217 22.90 -11.04 -4.66
N TYR A 218 22.18 -11.97 -5.27
CA TYR A 218 21.15 -12.78 -4.64
C TYR A 218 21.16 -14.18 -5.27
N PRO A 219 20.69 -15.21 -4.55
CA PRO A 219 20.62 -16.56 -5.12
C PRO A 219 19.69 -16.57 -6.35
N SER A 220 20.28 -16.70 -7.53
CA SER A 220 19.57 -16.71 -8.82
C SER A 220 18.89 -18.04 -9.11
N VAL A 221 19.18 -19.07 -8.32
CA VAL A 221 18.61 -20.41 -8.44
C VAL A 221 18.27 -20.99 -7.08
N ALA A 222 17.16 -21.73 -7.04
CA ALA A 222 16.76 -22.60 -5.93
C ALA A 222 16.52 -24.02 -6.44
N ARG A 223 16.38 -24.99 -5.54
CA ARG A 223 15.92 -26.33 -5.91
C ARG A 223 14.42 -26.31 -6.14
N LEU A 224 13.98 -26.95 -7.21
CA LEU A 224 12.59 -27.37 -7.42
C LEU A 224 12.52 -28.87 -7.15
N ILE A 225 11.68 -29.25 -6.19
CA ILE A 225 11.44 -30.63 -5.79
C ILE A 225 10.02 -30.96 -6.26
N GLU A 226 9.93 -31.70 -7.35
CA GLU A 226 8.68 -32.25 -7.85
C GLU A 226 8.36 -33.51 -7.05
N CYS A 227 7.37 -33.41 -6.18
CA CYS A 227 6.88 -34.52 -5.37
C CYS A 227 5.39 -34.33 -5.07
N ASP A 228 4.71 -35.45 -4.80
CA ASP A 228 3.36 -35.44 -4.23
C ASP A 228 3.45 -34.94 -2.79
N CYS A 229 3.43 -33.61 -2.66
CA CYS A 229 3.52 -32.91 -1.41
C CYS A 229 2.21 -32.21 -1.12
N GLY A 230 1.89 -32.25 0.17
CA GLY A 230 0.74 -31.62 0.77
C GLY A 230 0.68 -30.10 0.66
N ASN A 231 -0.16 -29.50 1.49
CA ASN A 231 -0.23 -28.05 1.60
C ASN A 231 1.02 -27.47 2.30
N THR A 232 1.14 -26.13 2.34
CA THR A 232 2.29 -25.45 2.95
C THR A 232 2.52 -25.83 4.42
N LYS A 233 1.48 -26.11 5.20
CA LYS A 233 1.63 -26.51 6.61
C LYS A 233 2.29 -27.88 6.72
N GLU A 234 1.79 -28.85 5.95
CA GLU A 234 2.30 -30.23 5.93
C GLU A 234 3.79 -30.26 5.51
N ILE A 235 4.18 -29.44 4.53
CA ILE A 235 5.59 -29.29 4.13
C ILE A 235 6.45 -28.76 5.27
N LEU A 236 6.01 -27.70 5.95
CA LEU A 236 6.76 -27.11 7.07
C LEU A 236 6.83 -28.04 8.29
N GLU A 237 5.77 -28.81 8.54
CA GLU A 237 5.74 -29.84 9.59
C GLU A 237 6.72 -30.97 9.27
N ALA A 238 6.73 -31.50 8.06
CA ALA A 238 7.67 -32.54 7.64
C ALA A 238 9.14 -32.10 7.79
N VAL A 239 9.48 -30.87 7.36
CA VAL A 239 10.82 -30.30 7.55
C VAL A 239 11.19 -30.20 9.04
N LYS A 240 10.23 -29.76 9.87
CA LYS A 240 10.44 -29.59 11.31
C LYS A 240 10.60 -30.93 12.04
N GLU A 241 9.78 -31.92 11.72
CA GLU A 241 9.85 -33.28 12.29
C GLU A 241 11.17 -33.97 11.95
N ALA A 242 11.60 -33.85 10.69
CA ALA A 242 12.90 -34.34 10.25
C ALA A 242 14.07 -33.55 10.84
N LYS A 243 13.83 -32.43 11.54
CA LYS A 243 14.84 -31.48 12.02
C LYS A 243 15.80 -31.08 10.90
N ALA A 244 15.25 -30.92 9.69
CA ALA A 244 16.03 -30.70 8.50
C ALA A 244 16.40 -29.22 8.36
N ASN A 245 17.62 -28.94 7.89
CA ASN A 245 18.06 -27.57 7.62
C ASN A 245 17.66 -27.15 6.20
N LEU A 246 16.35 -27.12 5.96
CA LEU A 246 15.74 -26.72 4.70
C LEU A 246 14.92 -25.46 4.88
N LEU A 247 14.98 -24.59 3.88
CA LEU A 247 14.07 -23.46 3.75
C LEU A 247 13.30 -23.62 2.44
N CYS A 248 11.98 -23.75 2.52
CA CYS A 248 11.19 -24.08 1.34
C CYS A 248 9.78 -23.50 1.38
N ILE A 249 9.20 -23.35 0.19
CA ILE A 249 7.83 -22.88 -0.03
C ILE A 249 7.11 -23.80 -1.02
N ARG A 250 5.78 -23.83 -0.95
CA ARG A 250 4.94 -24.49 -1.96
C ARG A 250 4.74 -23.59 -3.18
N LYS A 251 4.90 -24.15 -4.37
CA LYS A 251 4.55 -23.59 -5.68
C LYS A 251 3.78 -24.62 -6.49
N GLN A 252 3.00 -24.24 -7.50
CA GLN A 252 2.18 -25.19 -8.27
C GLN A 252 2.97 -26.42 -8.77
N GLN A 253 4.20 -26.21 -9.25
CA GLN A 253 5.11 -27.24 -9.78
C GLN A 253 5.68 -28.19 -8.70
N GLY A 254 5.61 -27.84 -7.41
CA GLY A 254 6.18 -28.64 -6.32
C GLY A 254 6.69 -27.77 -5.17
N ILE A 255 7.82 -28.14 -4.60
CA ILE A 255 8.47 -27.41 -3.51
C ILE A 255 9.66 -26.63 -4.07
N VAL A 256 9.74 -25.34 -3.78
CA VAL A 256 10.91 -24.51 -4.12
C VAL A 256 11.67 -24.17 -2.85
N GLY A 257 12.98 -24.37 -2.80
CA GLY A 257 13.73 -24.12 -1.57
C GLY A 257 15.25 -24.12 -1.68
N PHE A 258 15.88 -23.77 -0.57
CA PHE A 258 17.31 -23.81 -0.33
C PHE A 258 17.64 -24.89 0.72
N GLY A 259 18.71 -25.65 0.47
CA GLY A 259 19.14 -26.72 1.36
C GLY A 259 20.07 -27.71 0.65
N ASP A 260 20.61 -28.65 1.42
CA ASP A 260 21.39 -29.77 0.89
C ASP A 260 20.46 -30.77 0.20
N ASP A 261 20.87 -31.30 -0.96
CA ASP A 261 20.08 -32.28 -1.70
C ASP A 261 19.80 -33.55 -0.88
N ARG A 262 20.71 -33.94 0.02
CA ARG A 262 20.53 -35.08 0.93
C ARG A 262 19.42 -34.83 1.96
N GLU A 263 19.26 -33.58 2.39
CA GLU A 263 18.18 -33.19 3.29
C GLU A 263 16.84 -33.20 2.56
N PHE A 264 16.80 -32.74 1.30
CA PHE A 264 15.60 -32.87 0.47
C PHE A 264 15.20 -34.33 0.23
N ASP A 265 16.16 -35.22 -0.02
CA ASP A 265 15.89 -36.66 -0.20
C ASP A 265 15.41 -37.31 1.11
N ARG A 266 15.94 -36.88 2.25
CA ARG A 266 15.53 -37.37 3.57
C ARG A 266 14.10 -36.96 3.93
N VAL A 267 13.71 -35.73 3.62
CA VAL A 267 12.37 -35.20 3.93
C VAL A 267 11.34 -35.61 2.87
N PHE A 268 11.74 -35.64 1.60
CA PHE A 268 10.86 -35.92 0.46
C PHE A 268 11.46 -37.07 -0.39
N PRO A 269 11.38 -38.34 0.07
CA PRO A 269 12.12 -39.45 -0.55
C PRO A 269 11.66 -39.82 -1.97
N LYS A 270 10.41 -39.54 -2.34
CA LYS A 270 9.89 -39.71 -3.71
C LYS A 270 9.87 -38.36 -4.41
N ASN A 271 11.04 -37.92 -4.85
CA ASN A 271 11.19 -36.63 -5.52
C ASN A 271 11.87 -36.74 -6.89
N ARG A 272 11.62 -35.73 -7.72
CA ARG A 272 12.49 -35.36 -8.84
C ARG A 272 13.01 -33.95 -8.59
N LYS A 273 14.33 -33.80 -8.70
CA LYS A 273 15.02 -32.52 -8.47
C LYS A 273 15.32 -31.82 -9.78
N SER A 274 14.95 -30.56 -9.85
CA SER A 274 15.26 -29.65 -10.95
C SER A 274 15.64 -28.27 -10.39
N ILE A 275 15.93 -27.32 -11.28
CA ILE A 275 16.35 -25.97 -10.89
C ILE A 275 15.16 -25.03 -11.06
N TYR A 276 14.90 -24.21 -10.04
CA TYR A 276 13.98 -23.08 -10.11
C TYR A 276 14.77 -21.78 -10.27
N THR A 277 14.50 -21.03 -11.34
CA THR A 277 15.16 -19.73 -11.58
C THR A 277 14.49 -18.62 -10.76
N ILE A 278 15.29 -17.87 -10.01
CA ILE A 278 14.87 -16.68 -9.26
C ILE A 278 15.25 -15.44 -10.08
N GLU A 279 14.24 -14.83 -10.68
CA GLU A 279 14.37 -13.58 -11.44
C GLU A 279 14.14 -12.33 -10.58
N GLU A 280 14.68 -11.19 -11.01
CA GLU A 280 14.51 -9.89 -10.33
C GLU A 280 13.05 -9.48 -10.13
N LYS A 281 12.16 -9.86 -11.07
CA LYS A 281 10.72 -9.54 -11.00
C LYS A 281 10.06 -10.09 -9.73
N HIS A 282 10.63 -11.13 -9.11
CA HIS A 282 10.11 -11.70 -7.87
C HIS A 282 10.25 -10.75 -6.67
N PHE A 283 11.08 -9.71 -6.76
CA PHE A 283 11.27 -8.71 -5.69
C PHE A 283 10.40 -7.45 -5.88
N SER A 284 9.64 -7.36 -6.98
CA SER A 284 8.78 -6.20 -7.28
C SER A 284 7.46 -6.19 -6.52
N PHE A 285 6.96 -7.34 -6.06
CA PHE A 285 5.67 -7.45 -5.37
C PHE A 285 5.86 -7.87 -3.91
N ASP A 286 5.11 -7.26 -2.99
CA ASP A 286 5.23 -7.53 -1.55
C ASP A 286 4.78 -8.95 -1.15
N ASP A 287 3.80 -9.52 -1.86
CA ASP A 287 3.28 -10.87 -1.58
C ASP A 287 3.93 -12.00 -2.39
N SER A 288 5.07 -11.73 -3.02
CA SER A 288 5.83 -12.77 -3.72
C SER A 288 6.37 -13.81 -2.73
N SER A 289 5.86 -15.05 -2.81
CA SER A 289 6.36 -16.14 -1.96
C SER A 289 7.85 -16.44 -2.17
N ILE A 290 8.41 -16.08 -3.34
CA ILE A 290 9.84 -16.16 -3.62
C ILE A 290 10.62 -15.06 -2.90
N LYS A 291 10.11 -13.82 -2.88
CA LYS A 291 10.69 -12.74 -2.07
C LYS A 291 10.74 -13.14 -0.59
N ASN A 292 9.68 -13.77 -0.09
CA ASN A 292 9.63 -14.31 1.27
C ASN A 292 10.71 -15.37 1.51
N LEU A 293 10.85 -16.34 0.60
CA LEU A 293 11.89 -17.36 0.66
C LEU A 293 13.30 -16.75 0.71
N VAL A 294 13.61 -15.78 -0.16
CA VAL A 294 14.92 -15.12 -0.19
C VAL A 294 15.14 -14.26 1.07
N THR A 295 14.10 -13.57 1.55
CA THR A 295 14.15 -12.78 2.78
C THR A 295 14.47 -13.67 3.98
N GLU A 296 13.77 -14.80 4.14
CA GLU A 296 14.03 -15.74 5.23
C GLU A 296 15.43 -16.35 5.15
N ALA A 297 15.93 -16.65 3.95
CA ALA A 297 17.30 -17.13 3.75
C ALA A 297 18.35 -16.08 4.20
N LEU A 298 18.14 -14.82 3.80
CA LEU A 298 18.99 -13.70 4.21
C LEU A 298 18.97 -13.51 5.73
N LEU A 299 17.79 -13.53 6.35
CA LEU A 299 17.64 -13.37 7.80
C LEU A 299 18.28 -14.52 8.58
N ASN A 300 18.14 -15.76 8.10
CA ASN A 300 18.86 -16.90 8.65
C ASN A 300 20.38 -16.71 8.59
N ALA A 301 20.90 -16.18 7.49
CA ALA A 301 22.32 -15.89 7.35
C ALA A 301 22.79 -14.77 8.29
N LEU A 302 22.05 -13.65 8.35
CA LEU A 302 22.39 -12.47 9.16
C LEU A 302 22.36 -12.75 10.67
N THR A 303 21.44 -13.62 11.12
CA THR A 303 21.27 -13.94 12.55
C THR A 303 22.13 -15.12 13.00
N ARG A 304 22.75 -15.86 12.07
CA ARG A 304 23.52 -17.07 12.37
C ARG A 304 24.70 -16.78 13.30
N LYS A 305 24.76 -17.48 14.43
CA LYS A 305 25.83 -17.34 15.45
C LYS A 305 25.97 -15.91 16.02
N ARG A 306 24.92 -15.09 15.92
CA ARG A 306 24.87 -13.73 16.50
C ARG A 306 23.89 -13.73 17.67
N PRO A 307 23.97 -12.75 18.60
CA PRO A 307 22.97 -12.54 19.66
C PRO A 307 21.64 -11.95 19.11
N LEU A 308 21.27 -12.36 17.91
CA LEU A 308 20.12 -11.90 17.14
C LEU A 308 19.24 -13.10 16.83
N ARG A 309 17.94 -12.85 16.70
CA ARG A 309 17.01 -13.78 16.07
C ARG A 309 16.11 -12.99 15.15
N TRP A 310 15.55 -13.65 14.15
CA TRP A 310 14.51 -13.02 13.35
C TRP A 310 13.14 -13.58 13.73
N MET A 311 12.10 -12.82 13.42
CA MET A 311 10.72 -13.25 13.58
C MET A 311 9.85 -12.67 12.46
N ARG A 312 8.81 -13.40 12.10
CA ARG A 312 7.79 -12.96 11.17
C ARG A 312 6.49 -12.63 11.91
N LYS A 313 5.85 -11.52 11.55
CA LYS A 313 4.52 -11.13 12.03
C LYS A 313 3.68 -10.78 10.80
N ARG A 314 2.71 -11.63 10.46
CA ARG A 314 1.95 -11.53 9.19
C ARG A 314 2.91 -11.57 7.99
N SER A 315 2.97 -10.51 7.19
CA SER A 315 3.86 -10.32 6.04
C SER A 315 5.22 -9.72 6.41
N ASP A 316 5.38 -9.23 7.63
CA ASP A 316 6.52 -8.39 8.01
C ASP A 316 7.61 -9.20 8.71
N TYR A 317 8.87 -8.90 8.40
CA TYR A 317 10.04 -9.55 8.99
C TYR A 317 10.81 -8.60 9.89
N TYR A 318 11.30 -9.14 11.00
CA TYR A 318 12.04 -8.36 11.97
C TYR A 318 13.28 -9.11 12.40
N ILE A 319 14.42 -8.42 12.46
CA ILE A 319 15.57 -8.84 13.26
C ILE A 319 15.39 -8.23 14.64
N VAL A 320 15.53 -9.04 15.69
CA VAL A 320 15.42 -8.59 17.08
C VAL A 320 16.62 -9.09 17.86
N LEU A 321 17.02 -8.37 18.89
CA LEU A 321 17.97 -8.93 19.85
C LEU A 321 17.38 -10.18 20.50
N ASN A 322 18.21 -11.21 20.66
CA ASN A 322 17.78 -12.43 21.33
C ASN A 322 17.62 -12.14 22.83
N PRO A 323 16.40 -12.20 23.41
CA PRO A 323 16.19 -11.86 24.83
C PRO A 323 16.98 -12.75 25.80
N ARG A 324 17.42 -13.94 25.36
CA ARG A 324 18.24 -14.86 26.14
C ARG A 324 19.74 -14.55 26.10
N GLN A 325 20.16 -13.61 25.25
CA GLN A 325 21.56 -13.28 25.00
C GLN A 325 21.83 -11.76 25.06
N LEU A 326 21.04 -11.01 25.83
CA LEU A 326 21.15 -9.55 25.94
C LEU A 326 22.49 -9.07 26.52
N ASN A 327 23.19 -9.93 27.28
CA ASN A 327 24.51 -9.66 27.85
C ASN A 327 25.66 -10.16 26.96
N HIS A 328 25.39 -10.55 25.71
CA HIS A 328 26.43 -11.07 24.82
C HIS A 328 27.48 -9.99 24.50
N PRO A 329 28.79 -10.29 24.50
CA PRO A 329 29.85 -9.29 24.29
C PRO A 329 29.73 -8.49 23.00
N GLU A 330 29.20 -9.09 21.92
CA GLU A 330 28.96 -8.40 20.64
C GLU A 330 27.96 -7.24 20.74
N LEU A 331 27.15 -7.16 21.80
CA LEU A 331 26.20 -6.06 22.03
C LEU A 331 26.83 -4.91 22.83
N LEU A 332 28.03 -5.08 23.40
CA LEU A 332 28.69 -4.05 24.21
C LEU A 332 28.84 -2.72 23.46
N PRO A 333 29.32 -2.69 22.20
CA PRO A 333 29.47 -1.42 21.47
C PRO A 333 28.14 -0.66 21.33
N LEU A 334 27.03 -1.38 21.15
CA LEU A 334 25.70 -0.80 21.01
C LEU A 334 25.19 -0.22 22.34
N ASN A 335 25.43 -0.91 23.45
CA ASN A 335 25.06 -0.46 24.79
C ASN A 335 25.94 0.70 25.31
N THR A 336 27.05 1.01 24.63
CA THR A 336 27.94 2.14 24.97
C THR A 336 27.71 3.37 24.10
N LEU A 337 26.83 3.30 23.10
CA LEU A 337 26.51 4.44 22.26
C LEU A 337 25.87 5.55 23.10
N THR A 338 26.31 6.78 22.88
CA THR A 338 25.71 7.98 23.45
C THR A 338 25.19 8.87 22.33
N TYR A 339 24.02 9.44 22.54
CA TYR A 339 23.42 10.41 21.62
C TYR A 339 22.92 11.62 22.41
N THR A 340 22.75 12.75 21.73
CA THR A 340 22.26 13.98 22.36
C THR A 340 20.74 14.06 22.22
N SER A 341 20.03 14.21 23.34
CA SER A 341 18.60 14.49 23.37
C SER A 341 18.36 15.72 24.24
N TYR A 342 17.65 16.73 23.74
CA TYR A 342 17.44 18.02 24.43
C TYR A 342 18.74 18.60 25.05
N ASN A 343 19.82 18.61 24.28
CA ASN A 343 21.17 19.07 24.69
C ASN A 343 21.78 18.31 25.89
N LYS A 344 21.31 17.10 26.20
CA LYS A 344 21.90 16.23 27.21
C LYS A 344 22.40 14.93 26.59
N PRO A 345 23.58 14.43 27.00
CA PRO A 345 24.05 13.11 26.58
C PRO A 345 23.17 12.03 27.21
N VAL A 346 22.59 11.20 26.36
CA VAL A 346 21.80 10.02 26.74
C VAL A 346 22.55 8.78 26.29
N LYS A 347 22.69 7.81 27.20
CA LYS A 347 23.25 6.51 26.87
C LYS A 347 22.15 5.67 26.21
N HIS A 348 22.43 5.16 25.01
CA HIS A 348 21.55 4.22 24.34
C HIS A 348 21.49 2.92 25.13
N THR A 349 20.28 2.41 25.32
CA THR A 349 20.06 1.08 25.87
C THR A 349 19.36 0.25 24.83
N THR A 350 19.90 -0.93 24.53
CA THR A 350 19.31 -1.79 23.49
C THR A 350 18.11 -2.61 23.97
N ASN A 351 17.79 -2.54 25.26
CA ASN A 351 16.71 -3.25 25.89
C ASN A 351 16.36 -2.60 27.24
N GLY A 352 15.18 -2.91 27.75
CA GLY A 352 14.70 -2.41 29.03
C GLY A 352 13.29 -2.89 29.34
N TYR A 353 12.64 -2.26 30.32
CA TYR A 353 11.23 -2.54 30.65
C TYR A 353 10.34 -1.36 30.27
N VAL A 354 9.14 -1.65 29.79
CA VAL A 354 8.14 -0.61 29.51
C VAL A 354 7.71 0.01 30.86
N PRO A 355 7.68 1.35 30.99
CA PRO A 355 7.41 2.03 32.25
C PRO A 355 6.13 1.52 32.93
N ASN A 356 6.20 1.33 34.25
CA ASN A 356 5.09 0.82 35.08
C ASN A 356 4.56 -0.56 34.66
N THR A 357 5.40 -1.38 34.02
CA THR A 357 5.08 -2.76 33.66
C THR A 357 6.30 -3.67 33.84
N HIS A 358 6.09 -4.98 33.74
CA HIS A 358 7.16 -5.98 33.67
C HIS A 358 7.48 -6.42 32.23
N LEU A 359 7.01 -5.67 31.22
CA LEU A 359 7.20 -6.04 29.82
C LEU A 359 8.60 -5.67 29.35
N LEU A 360 9.40 -6.68 29.02
CA LEU A 360 10.70 -6.50 28.38
C LEU A 360 10.53 -5.95 26.96
N TRP A 361 11.26 -4.91 26.61
CA TRP A 361 11.44 -4.42 25.25
C TRP A 361 12.90 -4.60 24.81
N VAL A 362 13.09 -4.77 23.50
CA VAL A 362 14.41 -4.89 22.86
C VAL A 362 14.45 -4.11 21.55
N ASP A 363 15.64 -3.67 21.15
CA ASP A 363 15.91 -3.12 19.82
C ASP A 363 15.61 -4.14 18.74
N ALA A 364 15.13 -3.63 17.62
CA ALA A 364 14.75 -4.39 16.47
C ALA A 364 14.95 -3.60 15.17
N LEU A 365 14.99 -4.34 14.07
CA LEU A 365 14.97 -3.81 12.72
C LEU A 365 13.81 -4.46 11.99
N HIS A 366 12.89 -3.66 11.46
CA HIS A 366 11.96 -4.13 10.45
C HIS A 366 12.71 -4.24 9.11
N VAL A 367 12.55 -5.37 8.43
CA VAL A 367 13.35 -5.75 7.27
C VAL A 367 12.45 -6.00 6.07
N THR A 368 12.71 -5.28 4.98
CA THR A 368 11.97 -5.44 3.73
C THR A 368 12.94 -5.49 2.55
N ILE A 369 12.74 -6.44 1.64
CA ILE A 369 13.42 -6.43 0.34
C ILE A 369 12.48 -5.81 -0.69
N THR A 370 12.91 -4.76 -1.37
CA THR A 370 12.10 -4.10 -2.41
C THR A 370 12.94 -3.84 -3.65
N ARG A 371 12.34 -4.01 -4.82
CA ARG A 371 12.95 -3.58 -6.08
C ARG A 371 12.50 -2.15 -6.39
N LYS A 372 13.46 -1.23 -6.49
CA LYS A 372 13.22 0.14 -6.98
C LYS A 372 14.06 0.35 -8.23
N SER A 373 13.41 0.73 -9.32
CA SER A 373 14.03 0.83 -10.65
C SER A 373 14.68 -0.50 -11.08
N SER A 374 15.97 -0.49 -11.42
CA SER A 374 16.76 -1.67 -11.83
C SER A 374 17.52 -2.33 -10.68
N SER A 375 17.34 -1.88 -9.44
CA SER A 375 18.13 -2.37 -8.30
C SER A 375 17.23 -2.92 -7.20
N ILE A 376 17.76 -3.92 -6.49
CA ILE A 376 17.11 -4.53 -5.34
C ILE A 376 17.72 -3.91 -4.08
N TYR A 377 16.88 -3.52 -3.13
CA TYR A 377 17.28 -2.88 -1.90
C TYR A 377 16.76 -3.65 -0.69
N LEU A 378 17.63 -3.80 0.31
CA LEU A 378 17.31 -4.19 1.66
C LEU A 378 17.02 -2.93 2.48
N MET A 379 15.77 -2.74 2.86
CA MET A 379 15.31 -1.68 3.74
C MET A 379 15.36 -2.14 5.19
N LEU A 380 15.93 -1.32 6.07
CA LEU A 380 16.15 -1.62 7.49
C LEU A 380 15.58 -0.51 8.37
N GLU A 381 14.37 -0.65 8.88
CA GLU A 381 13.70 0.39 9.68
C GLU A 381 13.88 0.12 11.19
N PRO A 382 14.57 1.00 11.96
CA PRO A 382 14.80 0.79 13.38
C PRO A 382 13.53 0.86 14.24
N THR A 383 13.15 -0.22 14.89
CA THR A 383 11.96 -0.28 15.74
C THR A 383 12.33 -0.88 17.07
N ILE A 384 11.41 -0.85 18.03
CA ILE A 384 11.53 -1.71 19.23
C ILE A 384 10.49 -2.84 19.19
N ARG A 385 10.77 -3.92 19.93
CA ARG A 385 9.84 -5.03 20.14
C ARG A 385 9.63 -5.29 21.61
N VAL A 386 8.37 -5.31 22.01
CA VAL A 386 7.94 -5.64 23.37
C VAL A 386 7.50 -7.11 23.45
N ALA A 387 7.77 -7.75 24.59
CA ALA A 387 7.32 -9.11 24.88
C ALA A 387 5.80 -9.25 24.72
N LYS A 388 5.34 -10.35 24.12
CA LYS A 388 3.90 -10.62 23.96
C LYS A 388 3.26 -10.83 25.34
N ASN A 389 2.10 -10.21 25.55
CA ASN A 389 1.27 -10.42 26.73
C ASN A 389 -0.19 -10.70 26.32
N ALA A 390 -0.92 -11.48 27.12
CA ALA A 390 -2.33 -11.78 26.92
C ALA A 390 -3.26 -10.67 27.43
N ASP A 391 -2.82 -9.94 28.45
CA ASP A 391 -3.56 -8.86 29.11
C ASP A 391 -3.79 -7.67 28.16
N PRO A 392 -5.05 -7.28 27.88
CA PRO A 392 -5.40 -6.14 27.04
C PRO A 392 -4.82 -4.80 27.49
N GLU A 393 -4.74 -4.54 28.81
CA GLU A 393 -4.23 -3.28 29.34
C GLU A 393 -2.73 -3.15 29.08
N LEU A 394 -2.00 -4.23 29.35
CA LEU A 394 -0.58 -4.33 29.06
C LEU A 394 -0.28 -4.27 27.56
N ARG A 395 -1.16 -4.82 26.71
CA ARG A 395 -1.07 -4.66 25.25
C ARG A 395 -1.20 -3.21 24.81
N PHE A 396 -2.19 -2.49 25.34
CA PHE A 396 -2.39 -1.08 25.01
C PHE A 396 -1.17 -0.23 25.41
N LYS A 397 -0.69 -0.39 26.66
CA LYS A 397 0.54 0.26 27.14
C LYS A 397 1.76 -0.07 26.27
N SER A 398 1.91 -1.33 25.84
CA SER A 398 3.00 -1.75 24.96
C SER A 398 2.92 -1.12 23.57
N ALA A 399 1.72 -0.99 22.99
CA ALA A 399 1.54 -0.41 21.67
C ALA A 399 1.87 1.09 21.66
N ALA A 400 1.35 1.83 22.65
CA ALA A 400 1.67 3.25 22.84
C ALA A 400 3.16 3.48 23.07
N PHE A 401 3.82 2.60 23.84
CA PHE A 401 5.26 2.67 24.05
C PHE A 401 6.06 2.44 22.76
N VAL A 402 5.68 1.45 21.94
CA VAL A 402 6.32 1.20 20.64
C VAL A 402 6.14 2.39 19.70
N GLU A 403 4.95 2.98 19.64
CA GLU A 403 4.66 4.15 18.82
C GLU A 403 5.47 5.39 19.25
N TYR A 404 5.61 5.60 20.56
CA TYR A 404 6.42 6.69 21.10
C TYR A 404 7.93 6.48 20.91
N ALA A 405 8.41 5.25 21.09
CA ALA A 405 9.83 4.92 21.03
C ALA A 405 10.36 4.71 19.60
N THR A 406 9.47 4.46 18.63
CA THR A 406 9.82 4.41 17.21
C THR A 406 9.71 5.84 16.68
N PRO A 407 10.81 6.49 16.27
CA PRO A 407 10.71 7.85 15.77
C PRO A 407 9.76 7.86 14.56
N ASN A 408 8.81 8.80 14.54
CA ASN A 408 8.19 9.20 13.29
C ASN A 408 9.30 9.79 12.41
N TRP A 409 9.95 8.98 11.57
CA TRP A 409 10.91 9.47 10.57
C TRP A 409 10.22 10.21 9.42
N ALA A 410 9.10 10.88 9.70
CA ALA A 410 8.64 11.97 8.88
C ALA A 410 9.83 12.95 8.82
N ILE A 411 10.47 12.97 7.66
CA ILE A 411 11.44 13.98 7.29
C ILE A 411 10.64 15.28 7.35
N TYR A 412 10.67 15.98 8.48
CA TYR A 412 10.37 17.39 8.51
C TYR A 412 11.54 18.03 7.77
N THR A 413 11.39 18.16 6.46
CA THR A 413 12.11 19.18 5.71
C THR A 413 11.55 20.51 6.18
N ASP A 414 12.35 21.26 6.94
CA ASP A 414 12.16 22.71 7.04
C ASP A 414 12.28 23.36 5.66
#